data_AF-A0A2A2T5Z8-F1
#
_entry.id   AF-A0A2A2T5Z8-F1
#
_cell.length_a   1.000
_cell.length_b   1.000
_cell.length_c   1.000
_cell.angle_alpha   90.00
_cell.angle_beta   90.00
_cell.angle_gamma   90.00
#
_symmetry.space_group_name_H-M   'P 1'
#
loop_
_entity.id
_entity.type
_entity.pdbx_description
1 polymer ?
#
loop_
_entity_poly.entity_id
_entity_poly.type
_entity_poly.pdbx_seq_one_letter_code
_entity_poly.pdbx_strand_id
1 'polypeptide(L)'
;MEDLLNACISQLDPKALPYEISVFDKEQTVLDRFRPNGKTYELLLSKANADRSDVTFRKLKSVNRRKAGKAVDEGVEISSYVIVRPNTTNPYTATVLMTMGAGVSVRDVTKLLGQLANKAAGDSRFKKCFWFDHPSAAKKEDGTSEQYKVRYRFEHECYLGQTLSEALTHGKFQDMELIAEGPIKMDDGSGNFQAVKKTVTVKAHTPQLVTAASLKNFVKSLAGKKALADGDEFQTLRVHYESDDGRDATATLAINDLERSFTKKAKIELDGEVEEYQSDFHRAIVQPLRELLKVVPS
;
A
#
# COMPACT_ATOMS: atom_id res chain seq x y z
N MET A 1 -8.92 17.66 3.35
CA MET A 1 -8.82 16.50 2.43
C MET A 1 -10.09 16.25 1.62
N GLU A 2 -11.29 16.39 2.21
CA GLU A 2 -12.57 16.14 1.52
C GLU A 2 -12.75 16.94 0.22
N ASP A 3 -12.54 18.26 0.26
CA ASP A 3 -12.63 19.11 -0.95
C ASP A 3 -11.66 18.68 -2.05
N LEU A 4 -10.46 18.24 -1.68
CA LEU A 4 -9.46 17.76 -2.63
C LEU A 4 -9.89 16.44 -3.28
N LEU A 5 -10.50 15.52 -2.53
CA LEU A 5 -11.01 14.26 -3.06
C LEU A 5 -12.23 14.49 -3.96
N ASN A 6 -13.13 15.40 -3.58
CA ASN A 6 -14.24 15.84 -4.44
C ASN A 6 -13.72 16.47 -5.74
N ALA A 7 -12.69 17.31 -5.65
CA ALA A 7 -12.01 17.86 -6.81
C ALA A 7 -11.42 16.75 -7.69
N CYS A 8 -10.76 15.74 -7.12
CA CYS A 8 -10.23 14.60 -7.87
C CYS A 8 -11.32 13.82 -8.64
N ILE A 9 -12.44 13.51 -7.99
CA ILE A 9 -13.55 12.75 -8.60
C ILE A 9 -14.16 13.52 -9.76
N SER A 10 -14.30 14.84 -9.62
CA SER A 10 -14.88 15.69 -10.66
C SER A 10 -14.07 15.72 -11.97
N GLN A 11 -12.82 15.24 -11.94
CA GLN A 11 -11.95 15.15 -13.13
C GLN A 11 -12.20 13.86 -13.92
N LEU A 12 -13.03 12.96 -13.40
CA LEU A 12 -13.40 11.73 -14.09
C LEU A 12 -14.70 11.96 -14.86
N ASP A 13 -14.66 11.70 -16.16
CA ASP A 13 -15.87 11.53 -16.95
C ASP A 13 -16.31 10.06 -16.81
N PRO A 14 -17.52 9.76 -16.29
CA PRO A 14 -18.02 8.39 -16.21
C PRO A 14 -18.02 7.65 -17.56
N LYS A 15 -18.10 8.37 -18.68
CA LYS A 15 -18.04 7.79 -20.04
C LYS A 15 -16.62 7.48 -20.49
N ALA A 16 -15.61 8.03 -19.81
CA ALA A 16 -14.19 7.81 -20.06
C ALA A 16 -13.57 6.79 -19.08
N LEU A 17 -14.40 6.06 -18.33
CA LEU A 17 -13.97 4.92 -17.52
C LEU A 17 -13.96 3.64 -18.39
N PRO A 18 -12.99 2.73 -18.20
CA PRO A 18 -11.97 2.74 -17.15
C PRO A 18 -10.85 3.77 -17.39
N TYR A 19 -10.34 4.36 -16.31
CA TYR A 19 -9.29 5.38 -16.35
C TYR A 19 -7.91 4.75 -16.09
N GLU A 20 -6.95 4.96 -17.00
CA GLU A 20 -5.61 4.39 -16.88
C GLU A 20 -4.79 5.01 -15.74
N ILE A 21 -4.30 4.17 -14.82
CA ILE A 21 -3.40 4.58 -13.73
C ILE A 21 -1.94 4.28 -14.12
N SER A 22 -1.68 3.08 -14.63
CA SER A 22 -0.35 2.66 -15.07
C SER A 22 -0.41 1.56 -16.12
N VAL A 23 0.51 1.61 -17.07
CA VAL A 23 0.83 0.53 -17.99
C VAL A 23 2.31 0.21 -17.86
N PHE A 24 2.61 -1.07 -17.69
CA PHE A 24 3.92 -1.68 -17.81
C PHE A 24 3.80 -2.81 -18.85
N ASP A 25 4.91 -3.24 -19.44
CA ASP A 25 4.96 -4.21 -20.55
C ASP A 25 3.92 -5.34 -20.48
N LYS A 26 3.71 -5.90 -19.28
CA LYS A 26 2.79 -7.03 -19.04
C LYS A 26 1.71 -6.76 -18.00
N GLU A 27 1.58 -5.53 -17.51
CA GLU A 27 0.62 -5.18 -16.47
C GLU A 27 -0.06 -3.85 -16.76
N GLN A 28 -1.39 -3.82 -16.61
CA GLN A 28 -2.16 -2.59 -16.68
C GLN A 28 -3.00 -2.46 -15.42
N THR A 29 -2.96 -1.27 -14.80
CA THR A 29 -3.81 -0.92 -13.67
C THR A 29 -4.73 0.22 -14.08
N VAL A 30 -6.03 0.03 -13.87
CA VAL A 30 -7.08 0.99 -14.21
C VAL A 30 -7.99 1.27 -13.02
N LEU A 31 -8.69 2.40 -13.08
CA LEU A 31 -9.81 2.74 -12.22
C LEU A 31 -11.11 2.51 -12.99
N ASP A 32 -11.92 1.54 -12.55
CA ASP A 32 -13.20 1.22 -13.17
C ASP A 32 -14.31 2.14 -12.68
N ARG A 33 -14.33 2.45 -11.38
CA ARG A 33 -15.36 3.30 -10.75
C ARG A 33 -14.78 4.11 -9.61
N PHE A 34 -15.28 5.33 -9.44
CA PHE A 34 -14.98 6.17 -8.28
C PHE A 34 -16.24 6.97 -7.92
N ARG A 35 -16.73 6.81 -6.69
CA ARG A 35 -17.87 7.58 -6.18
C ARG A 35 -17.68 8.08 -4.75
N PRO A 36 -18.23 9.25 -4.40
CA PRO A 36 -18.45 9.60 -3.01
C PRO A 36 -19.63 8.79 -2.44
N ASN A 37 -19.55 8.47 -1.16
CA ASN A 37 -20.63 7.84 -0.41
C ASN A 37 -20.58 8.30 1.06
N GLY A 38 -21.42 9.28 1.39
CA GLY A 38 -21.41 9.93 2.70
C GLY A 38 -20.03 10.54 2.98
N LYS A 39 -19.39 10.12 4.08
CA LYS A 39 -18.04 10.56 4.49
C LYS A 39 -16.90 9.71 3.93
N THR A 40 -17.20 8.84 2.97
CA THR A 40 -16.25 7.89 2.40
C THR A 40 -16.22 8.00 0.89
N TYR A 41 -15.15 7.47 0.32
CA TYR A 41 -14.84 7.52 -1.09
C TYR A 41 -14.54 6.10 -1.53
N GLU A 42 -15.33 5.58 -2.47
CA GLU A 42 -15.26 4.20 -2.91
C GLU A 42 -14.63 4.16 -4.29
N LEU A 43 -13.60 3.35 -4.45
CA LEU A 43 -12.90 3.12 -5.70
C LEU A 43 -12.93 1.63 -6.03
N LEU A 44 -13.11 1.33 -7.31
CA LEU A 44 -12.94 0.01 -7.88
C LEU A 44 -11.77 0.12 -8.86
N LEU A 45 -10.66 -0.56 -8.53
CA LEU A 45 -9.48 -0.60 -9.37
C LEU A 45 -9.32 -2.02 -9.90
N SER A 46 -8.93 -2.17 -11.16
CA SER A 46 -8.60 -3.47 -11.72
C SER A 46 -7.17 -3.51 -12.20
N LYS A 47 -6.55 -4.68 -12.06
CA LYS A 47 -5.21 -4.93 -12.57
C LYS A 47 -5.22 -6.15 -13.47
N ALA A 48 -4.88 -5.94 -14.73
CA ALA A 48 -4.63 -6.98 -15.71
C ALA A 48 -3.16 -7.36 -15.70
N ASN A 49 -2.87 -8.67 -15.72
CA ASN A 49 -1.50 -9.19 -15.78
C ASN A 49 -1.37 -10.28 -16.87
N ALA A 50 -0.49 -10.05 -17.85
CA ALA A 50 -0.24 -10.92 -18.98
C ALA A 50 0.58 -12.18 -18.61
N ASP A 51 1.40 -12.13 -17.57
CA ASP A 51 2.15 -13.30 -17.05
C ASP A 51 1.27 -14.29 -16.26
N ARG A 52 0.08 -13.88 -15.82
CA ARG A 52 -0.87 -14.81 -15.20
C ARG A 52 -1.30 -15.87 -16.20
N SER A 53 -1.23 -17.14 -15.77
CA SER A 53 -1.67 -18.27 -16.57
C SER A 53 -3.13 -18.13 -16.99
N ASP A 54 -3.42 -18.57 -18.21
CA ASP A 54 -4.79 -18.62 -18.74
C ASP A 54 -5.70 -19.46 -17.83
N VAL A 55 -6.93 -18.97 -17.63
CA VAL A 55 -7.94 -19.62 -16.78
C VAL A 55 -8.25 -20.99 -17.39
N THR A 56 -8.11 -22.03 -16.56
CA THR A 56 -8.36 -23.41 -16.98
C THR A 56 -9.57 -23.96 -16.25
N PHE A 57 -10.59 -24.31 -17.02
CA PHE A 57 -11.79 -24.96 -16.53
C PHE A 57 -11.60 -26.47 -16.48
N ARG A 58 -12.09 -27.11 -15.41
CA ARG A 58 -12.24 -28.56 -15.32
C ARG A 58 -13.73 -28.89 -15.33
N LYS A 59 -14.14 -29.77 -16.23
CA LYS A 59 -15.53 -30.26 -16.23
C LYS A 59 -15.72 -31.15 -15.00
N LEU A 60 -16.71 -30.87 -14.14
CA LEU A 60 -16.88 -31.66 -12.91
C LEU A 60 -17.25 -33.13 -13.17
N LYS A 61 -17.92 -33.39 -14.30
CA LYS A 61 -18.34 -34.74 -14.72
C LYS A 61 -17.33 -35.47 -15.61
N SER A 62 -16.18 -34.86 -15.92
CA SER A 62 -15.12 -35.50 -16.73
C SER A 62 -13.76 -34.93 -16.36
N VAL A 63 -12.71 -35.74 -16.24
CA VAL A 63 -11.35 -35.26 -15.90
C VAL A 63 -10.71 -34.30 -16.93
N ASN A 64 -11.41 -34.03 -18.04
CA ASN A 64 -11.00 -33.15 -19.12
C ASN A 64 -10.89 -31.67 -18.68
N ARG A 65 -9.82 -31.03 -19.17
CA ARG A 65 -9.54 -29.60 -18.97
C ARG A 65 -9.85 -28.81 -20.25
N ARG A 66 -10.24 -27.56 -20.10
CA ARG A 66 -10.41 -26.59 -21.19
C ARG A 66 -9.78 -25.26 -20.77
N LYS A 67 -8.93 -24.67 -21.62
CA LYS A 67 -8.41 -23.31 -21.43
C LYS A 67 -9.44 -22.27 -21.89
N ALA A 68 -9.41 -21.06 -21.33
CA ALA A 68 -10.29 -19.98 -21.76
C ALA A 68 -9.91 -19.46 -23.15
N GLY A 69 -8.61 -19.42 -23.47
CA GLY A 69 -8.09 -19.00 -24.76
C GLY A 69 -7.51 -17.58 -24.77
N LYS A 70 -6.83 -17.19 -23.69
CA LYS A 70 -6.18 -15.88 -23.53
C LYS A 70 -5.17 -15.59 -24.67
N ALA A 71 -5.27 -14.42 -25.30
CA ALA A 71 -4.32 -13.93 -26.29
C ALA A 71 -2.99 -13.47 -25.66
N VAL A 72 -1.97 -13.22 -26.48
CA VAL A 72 -0.61 -12.89 -26.02
C VAL A 72 -0.55 -11.53 -25.33
N ASP A 73 -1.38 -10.59 -25.76
CA ASP A 73 -1.51 -9.22 -25.27
C ASP A 73 -2.63 -9.04 -24.23
N GLU A 74 -3.38 -10.11 -23.94
CA GLU A 74 -4.41 -10.08 -22.90
C GLU A 74 -3.78 -10.32 -21.52
N GLY A 75 -4.40 -9.73 -20.49
CA GLY A 75 -4.07 -10.00 -19.09
C GLY A 75 -5.23 -10.66 -18.37
N VAL A 76 -4.95 -11.50 -17.37
CA VAL A 76 -6.01 -11.92 -16.43
C VAL A 76 -6.24 -10.77 -15.48
N GLU A 77 -7.46 -10.24 -15.49
CA GLU A 77 -7.86 -9.08 -14.71
C GLU A 77 -8.53 -9.49 -13.39
N ILE A 78 -8.14 -8.83 -12.31
CA ILE A 78 -8.77 -8.97 -10.99
C ILE A 78 -9.01 -7.58 -10.42
N SER A 79 -10.16 -7.39 -9.78
CA SER A 79 -10.57 -6.12 -9.20
C SER A 79 -10.27 -6.04 -7.70
N SER A 80 -9.92 -4.84 -7.25
CA SER A 80 -9.76 -4.46 -5.84
C SER A 80 -10.72 -3.34 -5.50
N TYR A 81 -11.51 -3.58 -4.46
CA TYR A 81 -12.32 -2.57 -3.80
C TYR A 81 -11.45 -1.79 -2.83
N VAL A 82 -11.52 -0.46 -2.92
CA VAL A 82 -10.82 0.46 -2.04
C VAL A 82 -11.83 1.43 -1.43
N ILE A 83 -11.74 1.64 -0.12
CA ILE A 83 -12.49 2.70 0.58
C ILE A 83 -11.49 3.66 1.21
N VAL A 84 -11.64 4.95 0.90
CA VAL A 84 -10.88 6.05 1.48
C VAL A 84 -11.80 6.86 2.39
N ARG A 85 -11.42 7.07 3.64
CA ARG A 85 -12.16 7.90 4.60
C ARG A 85 -11.24 8.98 5.15
N PRO A 86 -11.48 10.27 4.85
CA PRO A 86 -10.79 11.37 5.49
C PRO A 86 -10.91 11.27 7.02
N ASN A 87 -9.81 11.51 7.71
CA ASN A 87 -9.77 11.52 9.16
C ASN A 87 -10.45 12.79 9.69
N THR A 88 -11.23 12.65 10.75
CA THR A 88 -11.99 13.77 11.32
C THR A 88 -11.14 14.64 12.23
N THR A 89 -10.10 14.06 12.83
CA THR A 89 -9.18 14.72 13.76
C THR A 89 -8.04 15.44 13.04
N ASN A 90 -7.48 14.81 11.99
CA ASN A 90 -6.41 15.38 11.18
C ASN A 90 -6.87 15.54 9.71
N PRO A 91 -7.14 16.79 9.25
CA PRO A 91 -7.71 17.07 7.93
C PRO A 91 -6.76 16.77 6.76
N TYR A 92 -5.51 16.39 7.03
CA TYR A 92 -4.47 16.06 6.05
C TYR A 92 -4.26 14.55 5.88
N THR A 93 -5.03 13.71 6.57
CA THR A 93 -4.87 12.26 6.53
C THR A 93 -6.19 11.56 6.19
N ALA A 94 -6.09 10.35 5.65
CA ALA A 94 -7.23 9.48 5.41
C ALA A 94 -6.87 8.03 5.73
N THR A 95 -7.85 7.28 6.23
CA THR A 95 -7.79 5.84 6.34
C THR A 95 -8.09 5.21 4.99
N VAL A 96 -7.28 4.23 4.57
CA VAL A 96 -7.53 3.43 3.36
C VAL A 96 -7.74 1.97 3.75
N LEU A 97 -8.85 1.38 3.31
CA LEU A 97 -9.08 -0.06 3.35
C LEU A 97 -9.15 -0.59 1.91
N MET A 98 -8.53 -1.75 1.67
CA MET A 98 -8.57 -2.38 0.36
C MET A 98 -8.64 -3.90 0.43
N THR A 99 -9.34 -4.49 -0.55
CA THR A 99 -9.33 -5.94 -0.75
C THR A 99 -8.00 -6.40 -1.34
N MET A 100 -7.49 -7.51 -0.81
CA MET A 100 -6.23 -8.14 -1.23
C MET A 100 -6.48 -9.13 -2.38
N GLY A 101 -5.45 -9.43 -3.17
CA GLY A 101 -5.47 -10.49 -4.19
C GLY A 101 -5.43 -10.02 -5.64
N ALA A 102 -5.88 -8.78 -5.90
CA ALA A 102 -5.85 -8.19 -7.24
C ALA A 102 -4.45 -7.79 -7.74
N GLY A 103 -3.45 -7.72 -6.85
CA GLY A 103 -2.14 -7.14 -7.19
C GLY A 103 -2.17 -5.62 -7.32
N VAL A 104 -3.29 -4.98 -6.98
CA VAL A 104 -3.41 -3.53 -6.73
C VAL A 104 -2.81 -3.21 -5.36
N SER A 105 -2.04 -2.14 -5.29
CA SER A 105 -1.39 -1.65 -4.08
C SER A 105 -1.89 -0.25 -3.69
N VAL A 106 -1.66 0.15 -2.44
CA VAL A 106 -1.95 1.52 -1.99
C VAL A 106 -1.14 2.56 -2.77
N ARG A 107 0.01 2.16 -3.34
CA ARG A 107 0.80 3.01 -4.22
C ARG A 107 0.03 3.39 -5.49
N ASP A 108 -0.75 2.47 -6.05
CA ASP A 108 -1.62 2.74 -7.21
C ASP A 108 -2.69 3.77 -6.87
N VAL A 109 -3.28 3.67 -5.67
CA VAL A 109 -4.23 4.66 -5.16
C VAL A 109 -3.57 6.03 -5.00
N THR A 110 -2.37 6.11 -4.40
CA THR A 110 -1.64 7.38 -4.28
C THR A 110 -1.26 7.99 -5.62
N LYS A 111 -0.89 7.14 -6.61
CA LYS A 111 -0.55 7.58 -7.96
C LYS A 111 -1.79 8.15 -8.66
N LEU A 112 -2.91 7.44 -8.58
CA LEU A 112 -4.20 7.89 -9.10
C LEU A 112 -4.61 9.23 -8.50
N LEU A 113 -4.61 9.36 -7.17
CA LEU A 113 -4.97 10.61 -6.51
C LEU A 113 -4.03 11.76 -6.89
N GLY A 114 -2.73 11.51 -7.04
CA GLY A 114 -1.77 12.49 -7.54
C GLY A 114 -2.08 12.93 -8.98
N GLN A 115 -2.39 12.00 -9.87
CA GLN A 115 -2.78 12.31 -11.26
C GLN A 115 -4.06 13.16 -11.31
N LEU A 116 -5.09 12.78 -10.55
CA LEU A 116 -6.36 13.50 -10.50
C LEU A 116 -6.24 14.88 -9.84
N ALA A 117 -5.47 15.01 -8.77
CA ALA A 117 -5.21 16.29 -8.13
C ALA A 117 -4.44 17.25 -9.06
N ASN A 118 -3.49 16.74 -9.84
CA ASN A 118 -2.79 17.54 -10.85
C ASN A 118 -3.73 18.04 -11.96
N LYS A 119 -4.68 17.20 -12.39
CA LYS A 119 -5.73 17.62 -13.33
C LYS A 119 -6.63 18.70 -12.72
N ALA A 120 -7.12 18.46 -11.50
CA ALA A 120 -7.96 19.40 -10.76
C ALA A 120 -7.27 20.75 -10.51
N ALA A 121 -5.95 20.76 -10.35
CA ALA A 121 -5.17 21.99 -10.19
C ALA A 121 -5.15 22.90 -11.44
N GLY A 122 -5.51 22.37 -12.61
CA GLY A 122 -5.72 23.12 -13.85
C GLY A 122 -7.16 23.60 -14.04
N ASP A 123 -8.11 23.12 -13.24
CA ASP A 123 -9.53 23.42 -13.35
C ASP A 123 -9.92 24.63 -12.49
N SER A 124 -10.46 25.67 -13.14
CA SER A 124 -10.84 26.92 -12.48
C SER A 124 -11.94 26.73 -11.42
N ARG A 125 -12.78 25.69 -11.53
CA ARG A 125 -13.82 25.35 -10.55
C ARG A 125 -13.24 25.02 -9.18
N PHE A 126 -12.03 24.48 -9.15
CA PHE A 126 -11.33 24.06 -7.94
C PHE A 126 -10.19 24.98 -7.55
N LYS A 127 -10.13 26.20 -8.10
CA LYS A 127 -9.06 27.16 -7.82
C LYS A 127 -8.83 27.36 -6.31
N LYS A 128 -9.90 27.42 -5.51
CA LYS A 128 -9.85 27.58 -4.04
C LYS A 128 -9.14 26.43 -3.31
N CYS A 129 -9.04 25.26 -3.92
CA CYS A 129 -8.32 24.12 -3.34
C CYS A 129 -6.80 24.24 -3.54
N PHE A 130 -6.34 25.02 -4.52
CA PHE A 130 -4.92 25.06 -4.91
C PHE A 130 -4.30 26.45 -4.81
N TRP A 131 -5.09 27.51 -4.68
CA TRP A 131 -4.62 28.89 -4.57
C TRP A 131 -5.12 29.52 -3.28
N PHE A 132 -4.17 30.04 -2.51
CA PHE A 132 -4.43 30.62 -1.21
C PHE A 132 -3.77 31.99 -1.14
N ASP A 133 -4.38 32.88 -0.37
CA ASP A 133 -3.82 34.21 -0.13
C ASP A 133 -2.52 34.09 0.67
N HIS A 134 -1.53 34.89 0.29
CA HIS A 134 -0.23 34.90 0.95
C HIS A 134 -0.39 35.37 2.40
N PRO A 135 0.21 34.67 3.39
CA PRO A 135 0.00 34.97 4.81
C PRO A 135 0.45 36.36 5.25
N SER A 136 1.31 37.03 4.46
CA SER A 136 1.72 38.43 4.72
C SER A 136 0.64 39.46 4.41
N ALA A 137 -0.49 39.07 3.81
CA ALA A 137 -1.50 39.98 3.26
C ALA A 137 -0.94 41.00 2.25
N ALA A 138 0.22 40.70 1.65
CA ALA A 138 0.80 41.51 0.61
C ALA A 138 -0.17 41.64 -0.57
N LYS A 139 -0.23 42.84 -1.13
CA LYS A 139 -1.01 43.15 -2.32
C LYS A 139 -0.05 43.39 -3.48
N LYS A 140 -0.44 42.92 -4.65
CA LYS A 140 0.20 43.28 -5.91
C LYS A 140 -0.07 44.75 -6.23
N GLU A 141 0.66 45.29 -7.21
CA GLU A 141 0.52 46.68 -7.67
C GLU A 141 -0.90 47.02 -8.15
N ASP A 142 -1.67 46.02 -8.60
CA ASP A 142 -3.07 46.16 -9.01
C ASP A 142 -4.08 46.15 -7.84
N GLY A 143 -3.59 46.06 -6.59
CA GLY A 143 -4.41 46.01 -5.38
C GLY A 143 -5.01 44.63 -5.08
N THR A 144 -4.75 43.61 -5.90
CA THR A 144 -5.16 42.22 -5.62
C THR A 144 -4.25 41.57 -4.59
N SER A 145 -4.81 40.72 -3.74
CA SER A 145 -4.02 39.95 -2.77
C SER A 145 -3.03 39.04 -3.52
N GLU A 146 -1.78 39.03 -3.06
CA GLU A 146 -0.80 38.07 -3.52
C GLU A 146 -1.27 36.66 -3.14
N GLN A 147 -1.15 35.71 -4.07
CA GLN A 147 -1.58 34.33 -3.87
C GLN A 147 -0.42 33.38 -4.17
N TYR A 148 -0.35 32.28 -3.43
CA TYR A 148 0.56 31.17 -3.71
C TYR A 148 -0.21 29.93 -4.13
N LYS A 149 0.45 29.10 -4.95
CA LYS A 149 -0.09 27.83 -5.43
C LYS A 149 0.40 26.68 -4.55
N VAL A 150 -0.52 25.89 -4.02
CA VAL A 150 -0.24 24.64 -3.31
C VAL A 150 -0.20 23.48 -4.31
N ARG A 151 0.81 22.63 -4.16
CA ARG A 151 0.90 21.33 -4.84
C ARG A 151 0.76 20.23 -3.80
N TYR A 152 -0.22 19.36 -3.98
CA TYR A 152 -0.43 18.23 -3.09
C TYR A 152 0.42 17.04 -3.52
N ARG A 153 0.96 16.34 -2.52
CA ARG A 153 1.61 15.04 -2.67
C ARG A 153 0.89 14.06 -1.76
N PHE A 154 0.50 12.91 -2.31
CA PHE A 154 -0.09 11.83 -1.53
C PHE A 154 1.00 10.87 -1.11
N GLU A 155 1.03 10.56 0.18
CA GLU A 155 1.91 9.58 0.77
C GLU A 155 1.05 8.57 1.52
N HIS A 156 1.54 7.33 1.62
CA HIS A 156 0.82 6.27 2.30
C HIS A 156 1.69 5.67 3.40
N GLU A 157 1.03 5.30 4.47
CA GLU A 157 1.60 4.55 5.58
C GLU A 157 0.66 3.38 5.87
N CYS A 158 1.23 2.19 6.09
CA CYS A 158 0.45 1.00 6.40
C CYS A 158 0.32 0.87 7.92
N TYR A 159 -0.88 0.51 8.40
CA TYR A 159 -1.11 0.21 9.82
C TYR A 159 -0.38 -1.05 10.22
N LEU A 160 0.53 -0.93 11.18
CA LEU A 160 1.30 -2.03 11.76
C LEU A 160 0.46 -3.31 11.89
N GLY A 161 1.03 -4.44 11.44
CA GLY A 161 0.41 -5.74 11.65
C GLY A 161 0.19 -5.95 13.15
N GLN A 162 -0.96 -6.50 13.53
CA GLN A 162 -1.44 -6.56 14.91
C GLN A 162 -0.37 -7.10 15.88
N THR A 163 0.29 -8.19 15.51
CA THR A 163 1.35 -8.82 16.31
C THR A 163 2.56 -7.92 16.55
N LEU A 164 3.05 -7.23 15.51
CA LEU A 164 4.23 -6.35 15.65
C LEU A 164 3.87 -5.00 16.28
N SER A 165 2.63 -4.54 16.07
CA SER A 165 2.09 -3.35 16.74
C SER A 165 1.96 -3.56 18.24
N GLU A 166 1.33 -4.66 18.65
CA GLU A 166 1.16 -5.02 20.07
C GLU A 166 2.53 -5.24 20.72
N ALA A 167 3.42 -5.98 20.05
CA ALA A 167 4.79 -6.22 20.49
C ALA A 167 5.62 -4.95 20.74
N LEU A 168 5.51 -3.93 19.88
CA LEU A 168 6.27 -2.68 20.02
C LEU A 168 5.57 -1.62 20.87
N THR A 169 4.26 -1.78 21.12
CA THR A 169 3.49 -0.85 21.98
C THR A 169 3.56 -1.28 23.44
N HIS A 170 3.53 -2.59 23.68
CA HIS A 170 3.46 -3.17 25.00
C HIS A 170 4.79 -3.83 25.40
N GLY A 171 5.41 -4.56 24.47
CA GLY A 171 6.70 -5.20 24.70
C GLY A 171 7.91 -4.26 24.66
N LYS A 172 9.01 -4.74 25.23
CA LYS A 172 10.30 -4.05 25.26
C LYS A 172 11.18 -4.58 24.13
N PHE A 173 11.55 -3.71 23.18
CA PHE A 173 12.51 -4.06 22.14
C PHE A 173 13.84 -4.52 22.76
N GLN A 174 14.41 -5.60 22.23
CA GLN A 174 15.72 -6.11 22.67
C GLN A 174 16.77 -5.80 21.60
N ASP A 175 16.62 -6.40 20.43
CA ASP A 175 17.48 -6.18 19.27
C ASP A 175 16.78 -6.62 17.97
N MET A 176 17.45 -6.43 16.84
CA MET A 176 17.01 -7.00 15.57
C MET A 176 18.17 -7.57 14.79
N GLU A 177 17.88 -8.57 13.96
CA GLU A 177 18.81 -9.25 13.08
C GLU A 177 18.46 -8.91 11.62
N LEU A 178 19.45 -8.44 10.88
CA LEU A 178 19.40 -8.37 9.42
C LEU A 178 20.04 -9.65 8.89
N ILE A 179 19.31 -10.40 8.07
CA ILE A 179 19.73 -11.71 7.58
C ILE A 179 19.85 -11.66 6.06
N ALA A 180 21.07 -11.92 5.58
CA ALA A 180 21.35 -12.17 4.18
C ALA A 180 21.45 -13.70 3.98
N GLU A 181 20.58 -14.24 3.13
CA GLU A 181 20.57 -15.66 2.78
C GLU A 181 21.32 -15.86 1.46
N GLY A 182 22.15 -16.89 1.43
CA GLY A 182 22.92 -17.23 0.24
C GLY A 182 24.24 -17.92 0.58
N PRO A 183 24.84 -18.61 -0.40
CA PRO A 183 26.13 -19.25 -0.21
C PRO A 183 27.19 -18.18 0.05
N ILE A 184 27.75 -18.18 1.26
CA ILE A 184 28.85 -17.31 1.64
C ILE A 184 30.14 -18.06 1.30
N LYS A 185 31.05 -17.37 0.60
CA LYS A 185 32.39 -17.89 0.34
C LYS A 185 33.18 -17.90 1.65
N MET A 186 33.07 -19.00 2.39
CA MET A 186 34.01 -19.38 3.44
C MET A 186 34.63 -20.71 3.02
N ASP A 187 35.92 -20.68 2.67
CA ASP A 187 36.68 -21.90 2.41
C ASP A 187 36.97 -22.58 3.74
N ASP A 188 36.39 -23.76 3.96
CA ASP A 188 36.73 -24.63 5.09
C ASP A 188 37.93 -25.53 4.78
N GLY A 189 38.49 -25.43 3.57
CA GLY A 189 39.58 -26.27 3.06
C GLY A 189 39.25 -27.77 2.92
N SER A 190 38.06 -28.21 3.35
CA SER A 190 37.66 -29.62 3.43
C SER A 190 36.46 -29.96 2.54
N GLY A 191 35.73 -28.95 2.07
CA GLY A 191 34.54 -29.06 1.22
C GLY A 191 33.28 -29.58 1.94
N ASN A 192 33.33 -29.79 3.25
CA ASN A 192 32.23 -30.43 4.01
C ASN A 192 31.30 -29.41 4.68
N PHE A 193 31.76 -28.18 4.88
CA PHE A 193 30.97 -27.12 5.49
C PHE A 193 30.71 -25.99 4.51
N GLN A 194 29.46 -25.52 4.48
CA GLN A 194 29.06 -24.37 3.68
C GLN A 194 28.35 -23.36 4.59
N ALA A 195 28.83 -22.11 4.55
CA ALA A 195 28.13 -21.01 5.18
C ALA A 195 26.93 -20.59 4.30
N VAL A 196 25.72 -20.61 4.87
CA VAL A 196 24.45 -20.42 4.14
C VAL A 196 23.72 -19.11 4.46
N LYS A 197 24.16 -18.39 5.51
CA LYS A 197 23.54 -17.14 5.95
C LYS A 197 24.51 -16.25 6.71
N LYS A 198 24.35 -14.93 6.57
CA LYS A 198 25.05 -13.90 7.34
C LYS A 198 24.03 -13.12 8.13
N THR A 199 24.28 -12.94 9.43
CA THR A 199 23.39 -12.19 10.32
C THR A 199 24.14 -10.99 10.90
N VAL A 200 23.54 -9.81 10.82
CA VAL A 200 24.00 -8.59 11.50
C VAL A 200 23.00 -8.25 12.60
N THR A 201 23.44 -8.31 13.85
CA THR A 201 22.64 -7.90 15.01
C THR A 201 22.76 -6.40 15.22
N VAL A 202 21.62 -5.72 15.27
CA VAL A 202 21.49 -4.28 15.52
C VAL A 202 20.82 -4.08 16.87
N LYS A 203 21.54 -3.41 17.77
CA LYS A 203 21.05 -3.05 19.10
C LYS A 203 20.67 -1.58 19.15
N ALA A 204 19.57 -1.28 19.82
CA ALA A 204 19.19 0.09 20.09
C ALA A 204 19.97 0.62 21.29
N HIS A 205 20.50 1.85 21.16
CA HIS A 205 21.12 2.56 22.30
C HIS A 205 20.10 2.86 23.39
N THR A 206 18.84 3.10 23.00
CA THR A 206 17.71 3.33 23.92
C THR A 206 16.54 2.47 23.49
N PRO A 207 16.46 1.21 23.94
CA PRO A 207 15.45 0.25 23.48
C PRO A 207 14.01 0.70 23.71
N GLN A 208 13.75 1.47 24.78
CA GLN A 208 12.40 1.97 25.10
C GLN A 208 11.86 3.01 24.11
N LEU A 209 12.73 3.62 23.29
CA LEU A 209 12.34 4.61 22.28
C LEU A 209 12.19 4.00 20.88
N VAL A 210 12.39 2.69 20.74
CA VAL A 210 12.26 2.02 19.45
C VAL A 210 10.79 1.90 19.11
N THR A 211 10.41 2.54 18.02
CA THR A 211 9.06 2.46 17.44
C THR A 211 9.11 1.66 16.15
N ALA A 212 7.97 1.17 15.70
CA ALA A 212 7.90 0.54 14.38
C ALA A 212 8.31 1.49 13.24
N ALA A 213 8.01 2.79 13.38
CA ALA A 213 8.42 3.81 12.43
C ALA A 213 9.95 3.98 12.40
N SER A 214 10.61 3.99 13.56
CA SER A 214 12.07 4.07 13.61
C SER A 214 12.74 2.81 13.04
N LEU A 215 12.18 1.62 13.28
CA LEU A 215 12.64 0.37 12.66
C LEU A 215 12.49 0.42 11.13
N LYS A 216 11.31 0.79 10.63
CA LYS A 216 11.05 0.92 9.19
C LYS A 216 12.01 1.92 8.54
N ASN A 217 12.22 3.08 9.16
CA ASN A 217 13.12 4.12 8.65
C ASN A 217 14.58 3.65 8.65
N PHE A 218 15.02 2.97 9.71
CA PHE A 218 16.36 2.39 9.78
C PHE A 218 16.57 1.40 8.64
N VAL A 219 15.64 0.46 8.44
CA VAL A 219 15.77 -0.57 7.41
C VAL A 219 15.70 0.03 5.99
N LYS A 220 14.82 1.01 5.75
CA LYS A 220 14.80 1.77 4.49
C LYS A 220 16.13 2.50 4.24
N SER A 221 16.74 3.06 5.29
CA SER A 221 18.03 3.74 5.18
C SER A 221 19.19 2.79 4.86
N LEU A 222 19.07 1.52 5.22
CA LEU A 222 20.01 0.46 4.86
C LEU A 222 19.79 -0.04 3.44
N ALA A 223 18.54 -0.23 3.01
CA ALA A 223 18.25 -0.65 1.63
C ALA A 223 18.68 0.39 0.58
N GLY A 224 18.64 1.68 0.94
CA GLY A 224 19.06 2.78 0.05
C GLY A 224 20.56 3.08 0.04
N LYS A 225 21.34 2.47 0.93
CA LYS A 225 22.79 2.67 1.02
C LYS A 225 23.49 1.34 0.78
N LYS A 226 24.60 1.33 0.04
CA LYS A 226 25.63 0.28 0.15
C LYS A 226 26.31 0.34 1.54
N ALA A 227 25.52 0.40 2.62
CA ALA A 227 25.96 0.79 3.96
C ALA A 227 26.66 -0.33 4.73
N LEU A 228 26.64 -1.56 4.21
CA LEU A 228 27.43 -2.65 4.76
C LEU A 228 28.55 -2.92 3.77
N ALA A 229 29.78 -2.82 4.27
CA ALA A 229 31.03 -2.73 3.51
C ALA A 229 31.26 -3.87 2.50
N ASP A 230 30.47 -4.94 2.59
CA ASP A 230 30.61 -6.17 1.81
C ASP A 230 29.60 -6.30 0.65
N GLY A 231 28.68 -5.33 0.47
CA GLY A 231 27.69 -5.37 -0.61
C GLY A 231 26.59 -6.42 -0.43
N ASP A 232 26.40 -6.93 0.78
CA ASP A 232 25.38 -7.93 1.09
C ASP A 232 23.95 -7.37 0.89
N GLU A 233 23.11 -8.15 0.20
CA GLU A 233 21.68 -7.89 0.10
C GLU A 233 20.92 -8.60 1.22
N PHE A 234 20.52 -7.86 2.25
CA PHE A 234 19.71 -8.40 3.33
C PHE A 234 18.26 -8.58 2.86
N GLN A 235 17.75 -9.80 3.00
CA GLN A 235 16.42 -10.17 2.53
C GLN A 235 15.42 -10.26 3.68
N THR A 236 15.90 -10.62 4.88
CA THR A 236 15.07 -10.92 6.03
C THR A 236 15.48 -10.04 7.23
N LEU A 237 14.48 -9.53 7.93
CA LEU A 237 14.61 -8.81 9.19
C LEU A 237 13.92 -9.64 10.28
N ARG A 238 14.63 -9.95 11.37
CA ARG A 238 14.03 -10.55 12.56
C ARG A 238 14.12 -9.57 13.71
N VAL A 239 12.99 -9.26 14.33
CA VAL A 239 12.89 -8.34 15.47
C VAL A 239 12.67 -9.16 16.73
N HIS A 240 13.48 -8.94 17.75
CA HIS A 240 13.39 -9.57 19.07
C HIS A 240 12.83 -8.58 20.10
N TYR A 241 11.86 -9.03 20.88
CA TYR A 241 11.22 -8.23 21.92
C TYR A 241 10.79 -9.10 23.09
N GLU A 242 10.73 -8.49 24.26
CA GLU A 242 10.17 -9.07 25.47
C GLU A 242 8.68 -8.66 25.57
N SER A 243 7.75 -9.60 25.63
CA SER A 243 6.32 -9.30 25.82
C SER A 243 6.00 -8.90 27.26
N ASP A 244 4.79 -8.38 27.50
CA ASP A 244 4.32 -7.95 28.84
C ASP A 244 4.38 -9.05 29.91
N ASP A 245 4.29 -10.31 29.50
CA ASP A 245 4.43 -11.48 30.39
C ASP A 245 5.89 -11.92 30.60
N GLY A 246 6.86 -11.11 30.17
CA GLY A 246 8.30 -11.33 30.34
C GLY A 246 8.88 -12.43 29.45
N ARG A 247 8.19 -12.80 28.36
CA ARG A 247 8.65 -13.84 27.42
C ARG A 247 9.35 -13.24 26.22
N ASP A 248 10.39 -13.92 25.75
CA ASP A 248 11.03 -13.57 24.48
C ASP A 248 10.13 -13.95 23.31
N ALA A 249 9.92 -13.00 22.41
CA ALA A 249 9.13 -13.18 21.21
C ALA A 249 9.86 -12.56 20.00
N THR A 250 9.61 -13.15 18.83
CA THR A 250 10.31 -12.77 17.60
C THR A 250 9.34 -12.58 16.45
N ALA A 251 9.59 -11.54 15.64
CA ALA A 251 8.86 -11.27 14.41
C ALA A 251 9.82 -11.30 13.22
N THR A 252 9.57 -12.18 12.24
CA THR A 252 10.38 -12.27 11.02
C THR A 252 9.63 -11.59 9.85
N LEU A 253 10.32 -10.71 9.14
CA LEU A 253 9.77 -9.78 8.15
C LEU A 253 10.65 -9.83 6.89
N ALA A 254 10.05 -9.82 5.71
CA ALA A 254 10.82 -9.65 4.46
C ALA A 254 11.15 -8.17 4.25
N ILE A 255 12.43 -7.83 4.06
CA ILE A 255 12.90 -6.45 3.90
C ILE A 255 12.29 -5.81 2.64
N ASN A 256 12.23 -6.55 1.54
CA ASN A 256 11.65 -6.08 0.28
C ASN A 256 10.12 -5.95 0.31
N ASP A 257 9.46 -6.46 1.36
CA ASP A 257 8.00 -6.46 1.53
C ASP A 257 7.60 -6.00 2.95
N LEU A 258 8.39 -5.09 3.54
CA LEU A 258 8.16 -4.56 4.89
C LEU A 258 6.75 -4.00 5.02
N GLU A 259 6.27 -3.29 4.01
CA GLU A 259 4.96 -2.63 4.02
C GLU A 259 3.80 -3.62 4.19
N ARG A 260 3.89 -4.81 3.59
CA ARG A 260 2.89 -5.87 3.77
C ARG A 260 2.92 -6.49 5.16
N SER A 261 4.09 -6.56 5.79
CA SER A 261 4.24 -7.01 7.18
C SER A 261 3.71 -5.98 8.18
N PHE A 262 3.68 -4.72 7.78
CA PHE A 262 3.06 -3.60 8.50
C PHE A 262 1.66 -3.27 7.98
N THR A 263 0.89 -4.23 7.49
CA THR A 263 -0.51 -4.00 7.06
C THR A 263 -1.45 -4.82 7.94
N LYS A 264 -2.37 -4.14 8.65
CA LYS A 264 -3.47 -4.78 9.38
C LYS A 264 -4.37 -5.52 8.38
N LYS A 265 -4.54 -6.83 8.60
CA LYS A 265 -5.39 -7.69 7.79
C LYS A 265 -6.63 -8.08 8.59
N ALA A 266 -7.77 -8.12 7.92
CA ALA A 266 -8.99 -8.71 8.45
C ALA A 266 -9.53 -9.69 7.41
N LYS A 267 -10.03 -10.84 7.87
CA LYS A 267 -10.77 -11.77 7.02
C LYS A 267 -12.22 -11.28 6.98
N ILE A 268 -12.76 -11.11 5.78
CA ILE A 268 -14.20 -10.90 5.56
C ILE A 268 -14.77 -12.17 4.97
N GLU A 269 -15.91 -12.61 5.47
CA GLU A 269 -16.69 -13.69 4.87
C GLU A 269 -17.77 -13.05 4.01
N LEU A 270 -17.90 -13.52 2.78
CA LEU A 270 -18.87 -13.02 1.82
C LEU A 270 -20.09 -13.95 1.84
N ASP A 271 -21.28 -13.38 1.83
CA ASP A 271 -22.55 -14.12 1.89
C ASP A 271 -22.93 -14.80 0.55
N GLY A 272 -21.98 -14.95 -0.38
CA GLY A 272 -22.21 -15.55 -1.70
C GLY A 272 -20.97 -15.59 -2.58
N GLU A 273 -21.11 -16.23 -3.75
CA GLU A 273 -20.08 -16.22 -4.79
C GLU A 273 -19.96 -14.81 -5.39
N VAL A 274 -18.73 -14.32 -5.50
CA VAL A 274 -18.43 -13.05 -6.15
C VAL A 274 -17.28 -13.27 -7.13
N GLU A 275 -17.45 -12.76 -8.34
CA GLU A 275 -16.42 -12.86 -9.38
C GLU A 275 -15.15 -12.08 -9.00
N GLU A 276 -13.99 -12.57 -9.43
CA GLU A 276 -12.71 -11.88 -9.18
C GLU A 276 -12.60 -10.55 -9.93
N TYR A 277 -13.23 -10.46 -11.10
CA TYR A 277 -13.39 -9.24 -11.90
C TYR A 277 -14.75 -8.60 -11.61
N GLN A 278 -14.78 -7.27 -11.57
CA GLN A 278 -15.97 -6.49 -11.27
C GLN A 278 -16.01 -5.25 -12.15
N SER A 279 -17.12 -5.05 -12.86
CA SER A 279 -17.36 -3.84 -13.68
C SER A 279 -18.03 -2.70 -12.90
N ASP A 280 -18.59 -3.01 -11.73
CA ASP A 280 -19.24 -2.04 -10.83
C ASP A 280 -19.15 -2.52 -9.37
N PHE A 281 -19.55 -1.66 -8.43
CA PHE A 281 -19.50 -1.96 -7.01
C PHE A 281 -20.46 -3.06 -6.59
N HIS A 282 -19.93 -4.20 -6.16
CA HIS A 282 -20.73 -5.28 -5.59
C HIS A 282 -21.02 -5.05 -4.10
N ARG A 283 -22.31 -5.02 -3.74
CA ARG A 283 -22.74 -4.77 -2.35
C ARG A 283 -22.16 -5.77 -1.35
N ALA A 284 -22.07 -7.05 -1.74
CA ALA A 284 -21.57 -8.11 -0.86
C ALA A 284 -20.11 -7.90 -0.44
N ILE A 285 -19.31 -7.13 -1.20
CA ILE A 285 -17.92 -6.79 -0.83
C ILE A 285 -17.86 -5.44 -0.13
N VAL A 286 -18.54 -4.42 -0.67
CA VAL A 286 -18.47 -3.05 -0.15
C VAL A 286 -19.07 -2.95 1.25
N GLN A 287 -20.14 -3.68 1.55
CA GLN A 287 -20.79 -3.60 2.86
C GLN A 287 -19.88 -4.11 4.00
N PRO A 288 -19.27 -5.31 3.92
CA PRO A 288 -18.27 -5.74 4.91
C PRO A 288 -17.09 -4.77 5.06
N LEU A 289 -16.60 -4.18 3.97
CA LEU A 289 -15.52 -3.18 4.04
C LEU A 289 -15.96 -1.93 4.82
N ARG A 290 -17.18 -1.45 4.62
CA ARG A 290 -17.74 -0.33 5.39
C ARG A 290 -17.90 -0.66 6.87
N GLU A 291 -18.30 -1.88 7.18
CA GLU A 291 -18.42 -2.36 8.58
C GLU A 291 -17.04 -2.43 9.24
N LEU A 292 -16.04 -2.97 8.54
CA LEU A 292 -14.66 -2.98 9.01
C LEU A 292 -14.12 -1.57 9.23
N LEU A 293 -14.48 -0.61 8.38
CA LEU A 293 -14.04 0.77 8.54
C LEU A 293 -14.55 1.42 9.83
N LYS A 294 -15.72 1.02 10.35
CA LYS A 294 -16.25 1.55 11.62
C LYS A 294 -15.38 1.21 12.82
N VAL A 295 -14.62 0.11 12.76
CA VAL A 295 -13.72 -0.33 13.84
C VAL A 295 -12.28 0.16 13.66
N VAL A 296 -11.98 0.86 12.56
CA VAL A 296 -10.68 1.51 12.35
C VAL A 296 -10.77 2.96 12.87
N PRO A 297 -9.83 3.41 13.71
CA PRO A 297 -9.80 4.79 14.22
C PRO A 297 -9.80 5.83 13.09
N SER A 298 -10.45 6.97 13.34
CA SER A 298 -10.60 8.11 12.40
C SER A 298 -9.86 9.35 12.85
#